data_AF-A0A0N8TTH4-F1
#
_entry.id   AF-A0A0N8TTH4-F1
#
_cell.length_a   1.000
_cell.length_b   1.000
_cell.length_c   1.000
_cell.angle_alpha   90.00
_cell.angle_beta   90.00
_cell.angle_gamma   90.00
#
_symmetry.space_group_name_H-M   'P 1'
#
loop_
_entity.id
_entity.type
_entity.pdbx_description
1 polymer ?
#
loop_
_entity_poly.entity_id
_entity_poly.type
_entity_poly.pdbx_seq_one_letter_code
_entity_poly.pdbx_strand_id
1 'polypeptide(L)'
;MVNTDPTYKKRSAISFVYIVPLTVIAILSICIHFMLEEVIEAQSDTGKIVNVSGQQRMLSQRVSMFTLEYLMYGSQDSKLLAINALNSLKNNHKYLLSEHYGAQVLGNESPLSDELLAMYFKEPINVDKKLRMFSDRVEEVLKIKTQTLNLDTAQESFFSLAKEPLLKAFNAVVIQYEKESVDRIKKLHTIQGIVIIVILLSIVVELLLVYKARNKKQI
;
A
#
# COMPACT_ATOMS: atom_id res chain seq x y z
N MET A 1 30.82 49.04 41.90
CA MET A 1 31.74 48.24 41.05
C MET A 1 31.05 46.93 40.71
N VAL A 2 30.52 46.80 39.49
CA VAL A 2 29.96 45.52 39.01
C VAL A 2 31.14 44.69 38.52
N ASN A 3 31.47 43.63 39.26
CA ASN A 3 32.51 42.69 38.85
C ASN A 3 31.94 41.80 37.73
N THR A 4 32.05 42.25 36.48
CA THR A 4 31.75 41.41 35.31
C THR A 4 32.97 40.54 35.03
N ASP A 5 33.12 39.45 35.78
CA ASP A 5 34.20 38.49 35.58
C ASP A 5 34.08 37.84 34.18
N PRO A 6 35.03 38.09 33.26
CA PRO A 6 34.96 37.57 31.89
C PRO A 6 35.09 36.04 31.81
N THR A 7 35.49 35.36 32.89
CA THR A 7 35.62 33.90 32.94
C THR A 7 34.27 33.17 32.86
N TYR A 8 33.19 33.76 33.42
CA TYR A 8 31.85 33.16 33.39
C TYR A 8 31.24 33.18 31.99
N LYS A 9 31.39 34.30 31.28
CA LYS A 9 30.96 34.47 29.88
C LYS A 9 31.71 33.50 28.94
N LYS A 10 32.99 33.23 29.22
CA LYS A 10 33.85 32.33 28.43
C LYS A 10 33.52 30.84 28.63
N ARG A 11 33.06 30.42 29.82
CA ARG A 11 32.60 29.02 30.06
C ARG A 11 31.26 28.71 29.38
N SER A 12 30.29 29.62 29.44
CA SER A 12 28.97 29.41 28.81
C SER A 12 29.02 29.27 27.28
N ALA A 13 29.87 30.07 26.62
CA ALA A 13 30.06 29.99 25.18
C ALA A 13 30.69 28.65 24.73
N ILE A 14 31.53 28.05 25.57
CA ILE A 14 32.12 26.72 25.31
C ILE A 14 31.03 25.66 25.42
N SER A 15 30.22 25.66 26.49
CA SER A 15 29.10 24.72 26.65
C SER A 15 28.10 24.83 25.50
N PHE A 16 27.81 26.02 24.98
CA PHE A 16 26.90 26.22 23.86
C PHE A 16 27.39 25.60 22.55
N VAL A 17 28.72 25.64 22.29
CA VAL A 17 29.35 25.04 21.09
C VAL A 17 29.23 23.52 21.08
N TYR A 18 29.13 22.87 22.25
CA TYR A 18 28.97 21.41 22.35
C TYR A 18 27.52 20.96 22.52
N ILE A 19 26.72 21.68 23.31
CA ILE A 19 25.35 21.24 23.66
C ILE A 19 24.41 21.38 22.45
N VAL A 20 24.52 22.47 21.69
CA VAL A 20 23.57 22.74 20.60
C VAL A 20 23.70 21.72 19.47
N PRO A 21 24.88 21.44 18.91
CA PRO A 21 25.00 20.43 17.84
C PRO A 21 24.61 19.03 18.31
N LEU A 22 24.99 18.66 19.54
CA LEU A 22 24.62 17.37 20.12
C LEU A 22 23.10 17.22 20.29
N THR A 23 22.42 18.31 20.68
CA THR A 23 20.94 18.34 20.76
C THR A 23 20.31 18.22 19.38
N VAL A 24 20.87 18.90 18.36
CA VAL A 24 20.39 18.78 16.97
C VAL A 24 20.55 17.35 16.46
N ILE A 25 21.70 16.72 16.69
CA ILE A 25 21.93 15.31 16.30
C ILE A 25 20.95 14.39 17.02
N ALA A 26 20.70 14.61 18.32
CA ALA A 26 19.74 13.82 19.08
C ALA A 26 18.31 13.94 18.50
N ILE A 27 17.86 15.17 18.22
CA ILE A 27 16.53 15.42 17.61
C ILE A 27 16.42 14.76 16.23
N LEU A 28 17.45 14.91 15.39
CA LEU A 28 17.48 14.29 14.06
C LEU A 28 17.51 12.75 14.15
N SER A 29 18.18 12.18 15.14
CA SER A 29 18.21 10.73 15.37
C SER A 29 16.84 10.20 15.79
N ILE A 30 16.12 10.93 16.65
CA ILE A 30 14.72 10.61 17.01
C ILE A 30 13.82 10.71 15.77
N CYS A 31 13.99 11.74 14.94
CA CYS A 31 13.23 11.86 13.69
C CYS A 31 13.48 10.66 12.75
N ILE A 32 14.74 10.22 12.59
CA ILE A 32 15.05 9.01 11.80
C ILE A 32 14.37 7.78 12.37
N HIS A 33 14.31 7.63 13.69
CA HIS A 33 13.65 6.48 14.31
C HIS A 33 12.16 6.42 13.95
N PHE A 34 11.42 7.52 14.08
CA PHE A 34 10.01 7.56 13.68
C PHE A 34 9.81 7.37 12.17
N MET A 35 10.72 7.91 11.35
CA MET A 35 10.67 7.67 9.90
C MET A 35 10.91 6.20 9.53
N LEU A 36 11.80 5.51 10.26
CA LEU A 36 12.02 4.09 10.06
C LEU A 36 10.78 3.27 10.41
N GLU A 37 10.08 3.63 11.49
CA GLU A 37 8.79 3.01 11.85
C GLU A 37 7.76 3.21 10.74
N GLU A 38 7.62 4.43 10.21
CA GLU A 38 6.69 4.71 9.11
C GLU A 38 7.02 3.91 7.83
N VAL A 39 8.32 3.74 7.51
CA VAL A 39 8.75 2.89 6.39
C VAL A 39 8.35 1.44 6.60
N ILE A 40 8.58 0.90 7.81
CA ILE A 40 8.26 -0.48 8.17
C ILE A 40 6.76 -0.73 8.09
N GLU A 41 5.95 0.16 8.66
CA GLU A 41 4.49 0.09 8.61
C GLU A 41 3.97 0.19 7.17
N ALA A 42 4.45 1.17 6.40
CA ALA A 42 4.06 1.33 5.01
C ALA A 42 4.40 0.08 4.17
N GLN A 43 5.53 -0.58 4.43
CA GLN A 43 5.90 -1.81 3.73
C GLN A 43 5.01 -3.01 4.12
N SER A 44 4.65 -3.13 5.40
CA SER A 44 3.76 -4.19 5.90
C SER A 44 2.35 -4.06 5.33
N ASP A 45 1.73 -2.88 5.49
CA ASP A 45 0.36 -2.64 5.03
C ASP A 45 0.25 -2.77 3.51
N THR A 46 1.23 -2.22 2.79
CA THR A 46 1.19 -2.29 1.33
C THR A 46 1.47 -3.70 0.82
N GLY A 47 2.35 -4.47 1.48
CA GLY A 47 2.55 -5.89 1.17
C GLY A 47 1.26 -6.70 1.31
N LYS A 48 0.45 -6.41 2.34
CA LYS A 48 -0.86 -7.04 2.53
C LYS A 48 -1.85 -6.66 1.42
N ILE A 49 -1.95 -5.37 1.08
CA ILE A 49 -2.85 -4.90 0.01
C ILE A 49 -2.48 -5.51 -1.34
N VAL A 50 -1.19 -5.50 -1.71
CA VAL A 50 -0.69 -6.10 -2.95
C VAL A 50 -0.99 -7.59 -3.00
N ASN A 51 -0.77 -8.32 -1.90
CA ASN A 51 -1.09 -9.75 -1.84
C ASN A 51 -2.59 -10.03 -2.01
N VAL A 52 -3.45 -9.31 -1.29
CA VAL A 52 -4.92 -9.47 -1.40
C VAL A 52 -5.43 -9.09 -2.79
N SER A 53 -4.90 -8.02 -3.38
CA SER A 53 -5.17 -7.65 -4.78
C SER A 53 -4.70 -8.74 -5.74
N GLY A 54 -3.51 -9.30 -5.53
CA GLY A 54 -2.96 -10.40 -6.33
C GLY A 54 -3.83 -11.65 -6.29
N GLN A 55 -4.40 -11.97 -5.12
CA GLN A 55 -5.34 -13.08 -4.95
C GLN A 55 -6.60 -12.93 -5.81
N GLN A 56 -7.04 -11.72 -6.14
CA GLN A 56 -8.23 -11.52 -6.99
C GLN A 56 -8.09 -12.22 -8.35
N ARG A 57 -6.90 -12.14 -8.97
CA ARG A 57 -6.60 -12.83 -10.24
C ARG A 57 -6.78 -14.34 -10.08
N MET A 58 -6.11 -14.92 -9.09
CA MET A 58 -6.14 -16.36 -8.81
C MET A 58 -7.56 -16.84 -8.46
N LEU A 59 -8.27 -16.11 -7.62
CA LEU A 59 -9.63 -16.44 -7.22
C LEU A 59 -10.59 -16.34 -8.40
N SER A 60 -10.48 -15.32 -9.27
CA SER A 60 -11.33 -15.22 -10.46
C SER A 60 -11.17 -16.41 -11.40
N GLN A 61 -9.93 -16.87 -11.58
CA GLN A 61 -9.63 -18.05 -12.39
C GLN A 61 -10.17 -19.34 -11.74
N ARG A 62 -10.02 -19.48 -10.41
CA ARG A 62 -10.57 -20.62 -9.67
C ARG A 62 -12.10 -20.67 -9.74
N VAL A 63 -12.77 -19.51 -9.60
CA VAL A 63 -14.23 -19.43 -9.77
C VAL A 63 -14.61 -19.90 -11.17
N SER A 64 -13.96 -19.38 -12.21
CA SER A 64 -14.24 -19.80 -13.59
C SER A 64 -14.01 -21.29 -13.81
N MET A 65 -12.92 -21.85 -13.30
CA MET A 65 -12.57 -23.26 -13.43
C MET A 65 -13.61 -24.18 -12.78
N PHE A 66 -13.93 -23.97 -11.50
CA PHE A 66 -14.85 -24.84 -10.78
C PHE A 66 -16.31 -24.66 -11.22
N THR A 67 -16.69 -23.46 -11.66
CA THR A 67 -18.01 -23.23 -12.25
C THR A 67 -18.17 -24.00 -13.55
N LEU A 68 -17.13 -24.01 -14.40
CA LEU A 68 -17.15 -24.78 -15.64
C LEU A 68 -17.16 -26.29 -15.38
N GLU A 69 -16.37 -26.77 -14.42
CA GLU A 69 -16.37 -28.18 -14.03
C GLU A 69 -17.76 -28.63 -13.52
N TYR A 70 -18.42 -27.79 -12.72
CA TYR A 70 -19.80 -28.02 -12.29
C TYR A 70 -20.75 -28.09 -13.50
N LEU A 71 -20.63 -27.17 -14.45
CA LEU A 71 -21.47 -27.16 -15.65
C LEU A 71 -21.29 -28.43 -16.48
N MET A 72 -20.06 -28.87 -16.72
CA MET A 72 -19.76 -30.01 -17.58
C MET A 72 -20.12 -31.36 -16.95
N TYR A 73 -19.89 -31.51 -15.65
CA TYR A 73 -19.96 -32.82 -14.99
C TYR A 73 -21.01 -32.92 -13.87
N GLY A 74 -21.65 -31.81 -13.48
CA GLY A 74 -22.61 -31.78 -12.39
C GLY A 74 -22.02 -32.03 -10.99
N SER A 75 -20.69 -31.94 -10.85
CA SER A 75 -19.96 -32.18 -9.60
C SER A 75 -20.37 -31.21 -8.49
N GLN A 76 -21.00 -31.72 -7.42
CA GLN A 76 -21.37 -30.89 -6.28
C GLN A 76 -20.16 -30.35 -5.53
N ASP A 77 -19.05 -31.09 -5.52
CA ASP A 77 -17.80 -30.62 -4.92
C ASP A 77 -17.26 -29.40 -5.67
N SER A 78 -17.27 -29.42 -7.01
CA SER A 78 -16.86 -28.28 -7.83
C SER A 78 -17.78 -27.08 -7.60
N LYS A 79 -19.09 -27.31 -7.45
CA LYS A 79 -20.03 -26.24 -7.06
C LYS A 79 -19.65 -25.59 -5.73
N LEU A 80 -19.36 -26.39 -4.70
CA LEU A 80 -18.94 -25.86 -3.39
C LEU A 80 -17.60 -25.10 -3.48
N LEU A 81 -16.64 -25.62 -4.23
CA LEU A 81 -15.35 -24.95 -4.46
C LEU A 81 -15.52 -23.62 -5.20
N ALA A 82 -16.41 -23.55 -6.20
CA ALA A 82 -16.75 -22.31 -6.90
C ALA A 82 -17.37 -21.27 -5.96
N ILE A 83 -18.33 -21.68 -5.12
CA ILE A 83 -18.97 -20.80 -4.12
C ILE A 83 -17.94 -20.25 -3.14
N ASN A 84 -17.07 -21.10 -2.59
CA ASN A 84 -16.05 -20.68 -1.62
C ASN A 84 -15.03 -19.72 -2.24
N ALA A 85 -14.60 -19.99 -3.47
CA ALA A 85 -13.71 -19.09 -4.20
C ALA A 85 -14.38 -17.75 -4.50
N LEU A 86 -15.66 -17.75 -4.88
CA LEU A 86 -16.41 -16.53 -5.17
C LEU A 86 -16.62 -15.69 -3.90
N ASN A 87 -16.95 -16.32 -2.78
CA ASN A 87 -17.06 -15.63 -1.50
C ASN A 87 -15.73 -14.98 -1.09
N SER A 88 -14.62 -15.69 -1.27
CA SER A 88 -13.29 -15.15 -1.01
C SER A 88 -12.97 -13.95 -1.92
N LEU A 89 -13.32 -14.05 -3.20
CA LEU A 89 -13.15 -12.97 -4.19
C LEU A 89 -13.92 -11.70 -3.77
N LYS A 90 -15.21 -11.86 -3.43
CA LYS A 90 -16.09 -10.76 -2.97
C LYS A 90 -15.60 -10.16 -1.66
N ASN A 91 -15.16 -10.98 -0.72
CA ASN A 91 -14.62 -10.51 0.57
C ASN A 91 -13.31 -9.74 0.40
N ASN A 92 -12.40 -10.23 -0.44
CA ASN A 92 -11.17 -9.50 -0.77
C ASN A 92 -11.49 -8.15 -1.43
N HIS A 93 -12.49 -8.10 -2.32
CA HIS A 93 -12.88 -6.85 -2.97
C HIS A 93 -13.47 -5.84 -1.99
N LYS A 94 -14.32 -6.31 -1.07
CA LYS A 94 -14.83 -5.50 0.03
C LYS A 94 -13.72 -4.99 0.94
N TYR A 95 -12.73 -5.82 1.24
CA TYR A 95 -11.57 -5.42 2.04
C TYR A 95 -10.77 -4.30 1.35
N LEU A 96 -10.44 -4.46 0.06
CA LEU A 96 -9.67 -3.47 -0.71
C LEU A 96 -10.38 -2.11 -0.83
N LEU A 97 -11.71 -2.10 -0.80
CA LEU A 97 -12.52 -0.88 -0.87
C LEU A 97 -13.05 -0.41 0.50
N SER A 98 -12.69 -1.07 1.59
CA SER A 98 -13.27 -0.79 2.91
C SER A 98 -13.00 0.64 3.38
N GLU A 99 -11.77 1.13 3.25
CA GLU A 99 -11.41 2.49 3.62
C GLU A 99 -12.04 3.54 2.71
N HIS A 100 -12.16 3.24 1.41
CA HIS A 100 -12.88 4.08 0.46
C HIS A 100 -14.34 4.29 0.89
N TYR A 101 -15.06 3.20 1.15
CA TYR A 101 -16.45 3.29 1.60
C TYR A 101 -16.57 3.94 2.98
N GLY A 102 -15.61 3.68 3.88
CA GLY A 102 -15.54 4.34 5.18
C GLY A 102 -15.39 5.87 5.05
N ALA A 103 -14.49 6.33 4.19
CA ALA A 103 -14.30 7.75 3.91
C ALA A 103 -15.56 8.40 3.33
N GLN A 104 -16.20 7.75 2.35
CA GLN A 104 -17.44 8.25 1.75
C GLN A 104 -18.57 8.44 2.77
N VAL A 105 -18.75 7.49 3.70
CA VAL A 105 -19.76 7.60 4.76
C VAL A 105 -19.50 8.78 5.69
N LEU A 106 -18.23 9.10 5.94
CA LEU A 106 -17.82 10.21 6.79
C LEU A 106 -17.75 11.56 6.05
N GLY A 107 -17.99 11.58 4.73
CA GLY A 107 -17.84 12.78 3.90
C GLY A 107 -16.38 13.17 3.67
N ASN A 108 -15.44 12.24 3.87
CA ASN A 108 -14.01 12.45 3.68
C ASN A 108 -13.57 12.03 2.27
N GLU A 109 -12.41 12.53 1.85
CA GLU A 109 -11.75 12.08 0.63
C GLU A 109 -11.32 10.61 0.75
N SER A 110 -11.44 9.90 -0.37
CA SER A 110 -11.02 8.50 -0.46
C SER A 110 -9.49 8.39 -0.30
N PRO A 111 -8.99 7.40 0.47
CA PRO A 111 -7.55 7.15 0.57
C PRO A 111 -6.96 6.48 -0.68
N LEU A 112 -7.81 5.94 -1.57
CA LEU A 112 -7.38 5.48 -2.89
C LEU A 112 -6.94 6.66 -3.76
N SER A 113 -5.87 6.47 -4.53
CA SER A 113 -5.44 7.40 -5.57
C SER A 113 -6.52 7.63 -6.63
N ASP A 114 -6.40 8.74 -7.37
CA ASP A 114 -7.26 9.03 -8.52
C ASP A 114 -7.17 7.93 -9.58
N GLU A 115 -5.99 7.35 -9.79
CA GLU A 115 -5.78 6.22 -10.68
C GLU A 115 -6.55 4.98 -10.23
N LEU A 116 -6.45 4.60 -8.96
CA LEU A 116 -7.17 3.44 -8.43
C LEU A 116 -8.69 3.67 -8.44
N LEU A 117 -9.15 4.86 -8.08
CA LEU A 117 -10.57 5.24 -8.18
C LEU A 117 -11.07 5.09 -9.63
N ALA A 118 -10.30 5.57 -10.60
CA ALA A 118 -10.64 5.40 -12.01
C ALA A 118 -10.67 3.92 -12.42
N MET A 119 -9.69 3.12 -12.01
CA MET A 119 -9.66 1.69 -12.32
C MET A 119 -10.83 0.92 -11.71
N TYR A 120 -11.21 1.23 -10.47
CA TYR A 120 -12.32 0.56 -9.81
C TYR A 120 -13.68 0.95 -10.38
N PHE A 121 -13.89 2.23 -10.72
CA PHE A 121 -15.24 2.76 -10.95
C PHE A 121 -15.49 3.36 -12.34
N LYS A 122 -14.46 3.60 -13.17
CA LYS A 122 -14.60 4.20 -14.50
C LYS A 122 -14.26 3.22 -15.63
N GLU A 123 -14.98 3.34 -16.74
CA GLU A 123 -14.67 2.57 -17.96
C GLU A 123 -13.34 3.04 -18.58
N PRO A 124 -12.59 2.15 -19.28
CA PRO A 124 -12.94 0.79 -19.68
C PRO A 124 -12.64 -0.31 -18.64
N ILE A 125 -11.94 0.03 -17.55
CA ILE A 125 -11.44 -0.94 -16.56
C ILE A 125 -12.52 -1.36 -15.57
N ASN A 126 -13.22 -0.40 -14.96
CA ASN A 126 -14.36 -0.54 -14.05
C ASN A 126 -14.44 -1.90 -13.33
N VAL A 127 -13.44 -2.20 -12.51
CA VAL A 127 -13.29 -3.52 -11.86
C VAL A 127 -14.52 -3.88 -11.05
N ASP A 128 -15.07 -2.91 -10.34
CA ASP A 128 -16.21 -3.09 -9.46
C ASP A 128 -17.47 -3.53 -10.22
N LYS A 129 -17.77 -2.89 -11.35
CA LYS A 129 -18.87 -3.31 -12.24
C LYS A 129 -18.61 -4.67 -12.87
N LYS A 130 -17.39 -4.93 -13.37
CA LYS A 130 -17.06 -6.22 -14.00
C LYS A 130 -17.13 -7.38 -13.01
N LEU A 131 -16.68 -7.17 -11.76
CA LEU A 131 -16.78 -8.17 -10.71
C LEU A 131 -18.23 -8.45 -10.32
N ARG A 132 -19.10 -7.43 -10.22
CA ARG A 132 -20.53 -7.66 -10.00
C ARG A 132 -21.15 -8.53 -11.09
N MET A 133 -20.97 -8.13 -12.36
CA MET A 133 -21.51 -8.89 -13.50
C MET A 133 -20.99 -10.34 -13.54
N PHE A 134 -19.71 -10.54 -13.24
CA PHE A 134 -19.12 -11.87 -13.14
C PHE A 134 -19.73 -12.69 -12.00
N SER A 135 -19.85 -12.09 -10.81
CA SER A 135 -20.42 -12.73 -9.62
C SER A 135 -21.87 -13.14 -9.84
N ASP A 136 -22.69 -12.23 -10.39
CA ASP A 136 -24.10 -12.47 -10.68
C ASP A 136 -24.26 -13.64 -11.65
N ARG A 137 -23.43 -13.70 -12.69
CA ARG A 137 -23.47 -14.79 -13.68
C ARG A 137 -23.05 -16.13 -13.09
N VAL A 138 -22.00 -16.15 -12.27
CA VAL A 138 -21.58 -17.37 -11.55
C VAL A 138 -22.70 -17.85 -10.64
N GLU A 139 -23.30 -16.96 -9.83
CA GLU A 139 -24.38 -17.32 -8.91
C GLU A 139 -25.62 -17.84 -9.63
N GLU A 140 -25.97 -17.27 -10.80
CA GLU A 140 -27.03 -17.76 -11.66
C GLU A 140 -26.74 -19.18 -12.15
N VAL A 141 -25.55 -19.42 -12.71
CA VAL A 141 -25.12 -20.74 -13.20
C VAL A 141 -25.15 -21.80 -12.10
N LEU A 142 -24.64 -21.48 -10.92
CA LEU A 142 -24.56 -22.43 -9.80
C LEU A 142 -25.94 -22.77 -9.21
N LYS A 143 -26.99 -21.98 -9.49
CA LYS A 143 -28.38 -22.28 -9.06
C LYS A 143 -29.05 -23.31 -9.96
N ILE A 144 -28.62 -23.48 -11.21
CA ILE A 144 -29.29 -24.35 -12.16
C ILE A 144 -29.00 -25.82 -11.84
N LYS A 145 -30.03 -26.67 -11.78
CA LYS A 145 -29.84 -28.12 -11.71
C LYS A 145 -29.37 -28.61 -13.08
N THR A 146 -28.18 -29.20 -13.13
CA THR A 146 -27.43 -29.61 -14.34
C THR A 146 -28.20 -30.52 -15.31
N GLN A 147 -29.31 -31.13 -14.91
CA GLN A 147 -30.12 -32.02 -15.75
C GLN A 147 -31.03 -31.31 -16.78
N THR A 148 -31.05 -29.97 -16.81
CA THR A 148 -31.97 -29.20 -17.70
C THR A 148 -31.27 -28.21 -18.63
N LEU A 149 -29.93 -28.18 -18.63
CA LEU A 149 -29.18 -27.15 -19.35
C LEU A 149 -28.87 -27.58 -20.78
N ASN A 150 -29.21 -26.73 -21.75
CA ASN A 150 -28.62 -26.79 -23.08
C ASN A 150 -27.19 -26.24 -22.97
N LEU A 151 -26.25 -27.15 -22.69
CA LEU A 151 -24.87 -26.88 -22.26
C LEU A 151 -24.17 -25.85 -23.16
N ASP A 152 -24.40 -25.92 -24.47
CA ASP A 152 -23.72 -25.08 -25.47
C ASP A 152 -23.96 -23.58 -25.25
N THR A 153 -25.22 -23.15 -25.12
CA THR A 153 -25.59 -21.73 -24.95
C THR A 153 -25.14 -21.13 -23.60
N ALA A 154 -25.24 -21.92 -22.52
CA ALA A 154 -24.88 -21.45 -21.19
C ALA A 154 -23.36 -21.39 -21.01
N GLN A 155 -22.64 -22.35 -21.60
CA GLN A 155 -21.19 -22.41 -21.61
C GLN A 155 -20.59 -21.27 -22.42
N GLU A 156 -21.06 -21.01 -23.65
CA GLU A 156 -20.57 -19.89 -24.47
C GLU A 156 -20.78 -18.52 -23.80
N SER A 157 -21.97 -18.32 -23.23
CA SER A 157 -22.29 -17.10 -22.48
C SER A 157 -21.38 -16.92 -21.25
N PHE A 158 -21.10 -17.99 -20.51
CA PHE A 158 -20.17 -17.93 -19.37
C PHE A 158 -18.72 -17.66 -19.83
N PHE A 159 -18.25 -18.34 -20.87
CA PHE A 159 -16.89 -18.19 -21.39
C PHE A 159 -16.58 -16.77 -21.88
N SER A 160 -17.54 -16.10 -22.51
CA SER A 160 -17.35 -14.73 -23.02
C SER A 160 -17.15 -13.68 -21.91
N LEU A 161 -17.73 -13.90 -20.73
CA LEU A 161 -17.60 -13.01 -19.56
C LEU A 161 -16.43 -13.40 -18.64
N ALA A 162 -16.16 -14.70 -18.51
CA ALA A 162 -15.31 -15.25 -17.44
C ALA A 162 -13.80 -15.15 -17.69
N LYS A 163 -13.33 -14.90 -18.92
CA LYS A 163 -11.92 -15.17 -19.27
C LYS A 163 -11.01 -13.95 -19.42
N GLU A 164 -11.44 -12.90 -20.10
CA GLU A 164 -10.50 -11.87 -20.59
C GLU A 164 -10.65 -10.49 -19.92
N PRO A 165 -11.86 -9.88 -19.85
CA PRO A 165 -11.95 -8.49 -19.37
C PRO A 165 -11.66 -8.32 -17.88
N LEU A 166 -12.16 -9.23 -17.03
CA LEU A 166 -12.02 -9.11 -15.58
C LEU A 166 -10.60 -9.46 -15.11
N LEU A 167 -9.98 -10.51 -15.69
CA LEU A 167 -8.62 -10.89 -15.35
C LEU A 167 -7.61 -9.79 -15.70
N LYS A 168 -7.76 -9.17 -16.89
CA LYS A 168 -6.95 -8.02 -17.29
C LYS A 168 -7.17 -6.82 -16.37
N ALA A 169 -8.41 -6.56 -15.97
CA ALA A 169 -8.74 -5.48 -15.05
C ALA A 169 -8.11 -5.69 -13.67
N PHE A 170 -8.20 -6.90 -13.10
CA PHE A 170 -7.51 -7.22 -11.84
C PHE A 170 -5.99 -7.11 -11.98
N ASN A 171 -5.42 -7.55 -13.10
CA ASN A 171 -3.99 -7.40 -13.33
C ASN A 171 -3.54 -5.94 -13.37
N ALA A 172 -4.32 -5.06 -13.99
CA ALA A 172 -4.04 -3.62 -14.01
C ALA A 172 -4.08 -3.02 -12.60
N VAL A 173 -5.08 -3.38 -11.79
CA VAL A 173 -5.18 -2.91 -10.39
C VAL A 173 -4.02 -3.41 -9.52
N VAL A 174 -3.61 -4.67 -9.68
CA VAL A 174 -2.44 -5.21 -8.96
C VAL A 174 -1.18 -4.44 -9.30
N ILE A 175 -0.92 -4.22 -10.59
CA ILE A 175 0.24 -3.45 -11.07
C ILE A 175 0.20 -2.02 -10.52
N GLN A 176 -0.98 -1.41 -10.45
CA GLN A 176 -1.13 -0.06 -9.91
C GLN A 176 -0.83 -0.01 -8.40
N TYR A 177 -1.34 -0.95 -7.61
CA TYR A 177 -0.99 -1.05 -6.18
C TYR A 177 0.51 -1.30 -5.97
N GLU A 178 1.12 -2.19 -6.78
CA GLU A 178 2.56 -2.45 -6.73
C GLU A 178 3.36 -1.18 -7.05
N LYS A 179 2.96 -0.43 -8.09
CA LYS A 179 3.60 0.83 -8.47
C LYS A 179 3.50 1.87 -7.34
N GLU A 180 2.31 2.11 -6.81
CA GLU A 180 2.09 3.09 -5.74
C GLU A 180 2.85 2.72 -4.46
N SER A 181 2.91 1.42 -4.15
CA SER A 181 3.73 0.87 -3.06
C SER A 181 5.20 1.27 -3.19
N VAL A 182 5.79 0.94 -4.35
CA VAL A 182 7.20 1.19 -4.63
C VAL A 182 7.49 2.68 -4.62
N ASP A 183 6.61 3.50 -5.21
CA ASP A 183 6.77 4.95 -5.23
C ASP A 183 6.68 5.57 -3.83
N ARG A 184 5.77 5.10 -2.97
CA ARG A 184 5.65 5.55 -1.56
C ARG A 184 6.92 5.21 -0.78
N ILE A 185 7.37 3.96 -0.86
CA ILE A 185 8.58 3.49 -0.16
C ILE A 185 9.82 4.27 -0.66
N LYS A 186 9.94 4.50 -1.97
CA LYS A 186 11.04 5.27 -2.56
C LYS A 186 11.08 6.72 -2.07
N LYS A 187 9.91 7.37 -1.93
CA LYS A 187 9.82 8.73 -1.37
C LYS A 187 10.33 8.77 0.06
N LEU A 188 9.88 7.84 0.92
CA LEU A 188 10.33 7.77 2.32
C LEU A 188 11.85 7.54 2.41
N HIS A 189 12.42 6.62 1.61
CA HIS A 189 13.87 6.42 1.56
C HIS A 189 14.64 7.65 1.06
N THR A 190 14.09 8.39 0.09
CA THR A 190 14.73 9.61 -0.40
C THR A 190 14.82 10.66 0.69
N ILE A 191 13.74 10.87 1.44
CA ILE A 191 13.71 11.81 2.57
C ILE A 191 14.67 11.34 3.66
N GLN A 192 14.66 10.05 3.99
CA GLN A 192 15.58 9.46 4.97
C GLN A 192 17.05 9.70 4.59
N GLY A 193 17.41 9.52 3.32
CA GLY A 193 18.76 9.80 2.82
C GLY A 193 19.17 11.27 2.99
N ILE A 194 18.25 12.21 2.72
CA ILE A 194 18.48 13.64 2.95
C ILE A 194 18.75 13.91 4.44
N VAL A 195 17.95 13.34 5.34
CA VAL A 195 18.12 13.52 6.79
C VAL A 195 19.48 12.99 7.26
N ILE A 196 19.91 11.83 6.77
CA ILE A 196 21.25 11.28 7.06
C ILE A 196 22.35 12.24 6.59
N ILE A 197 22.24 12.79 5.38
CA ILE A 197 23.21 13.78 4.87
C ILE A 197 23.26 15.01 5.79
N VAL A 198 22.10 15.49 6.25
CA VAL A 198 22.02 16.64 7.19
C VAL A 198 22.68 16.32 8.53
N ILE A 199 22.51 15.10 9.07
CA ILE A 199 23.20 14.67 10.29
C ILE A 199 24.71 14.66 10.06
N LEU A 200 25.19 14.06 8.96
CA LEU A 200 26.62 14.00 8.65
C LEU A 200 27.24 15.40 8.51
N LEU A 201 26.56 16.31 7.81
CA LEU A 201 26.99 17.71 7.70
C LEU A 201 27.00 18.41 9.06
N SER A 202 26.00 18.14 9.91
CA SER A 202 25.94 18.71 11.26
C SER A 202 27.13 18.27 12.12
N ILE A 203 27.53 17.00 12.03
CA ILE A 203 28.72 16.46 12.70
C ILE A 203 30.00 17.15 12.18
N VAL A 204 30.14 17.32 10.86
CA VAL A 204 31.31 18.00 10.28
C VAL A 204 31.39 19.45 10.76
N VAL A 205 30.27 20.18 10.78
CA VAL A 205 30.20 21.56 11.28
C VAL A 205 30.58 21.62 12.76
N GLU A 206 30.08 20.69 13.58
CA GLU A 206 30.45 20.60 15.00
C GLU A 206 31.97 20.42 15.17
N LEU A 207 32.58 19.47 14.43
CA LEU A 207 34.02 19.24 14.48
C LEU A 207 34.82 20.49 14.12
N LEU A 208 34.41 21.24 13.10
CA LEU A 208 35.08 22.48 12.69
C LEU A 208 34.93 23.59 13.75
N LEU A 209 33.75 23.75 14.35
CA LEU A 209 33.51 24.73 15.41
C LEU A 209 34.34 24.42 16.66
N VAL A 210 34.40 23.14 17.06
CA VAL A 210 35.21 22.67 18.18
C VAL A 210 36.70 22.89 17.93
N TYR A 211 37.19 22.55 16.74
CA TYR A 211 38.58 22.79 16.36
C TYR A 211 38.95 24.28 16.43
N LYS A 212 38.11 25.15 15.84
CA LYS A 212 38.29 26.61 15.88
C LYS A 212 38.29 27.15 17.32
N ALA A 213 37.36 26.68 18.16
CA ALA A 213 37.26 27.10 19.56
C ALA A 213 38.50 26.68 20.38
N ARG A 214 39.08 25.50 20.09
CA ARG A 214 40.31 25.01 20.74
C ARG A 214 41.53 25.81 20.32
N ASN A 215 41.73 26.08 19.03
CA ASN A 215 42.91 26.79 18.54
C ASN A 215 42.94 28.27 18.98
N LYS A 216 41.78 28.92 19.14
CA LYS A 216 41.70 30.27 19.70
C LYS A 216 42.14 30.37 21.18
N LYS A 217 42.38 29.24 21.87
CA LYS A 217 42.93 29.22 23.25
C LYS A 217 44.46 29.16 23.30
N GLN A 218 45.15 28.90 22.19
CA GLN A 218 46.61 28.73 22.16
C GLN A 218 47.39 29.98 21.67
N ILE A 219 46.69 31.08 21.39
CA ILE A 219 47.22 32.41 21.05
C ILE A 219 46.73 33.37 22.12
#